data_AF-A0A4P7BJT0-F1
#
_entry.id   AF-A0A4P7BJT0-F1
#
_cell.length_a   1.000
_cell.length_b   1.000
_cell.length_c   1.000
_cell.angle_alpha   90.00
_cell.angle_beta   90.00
_cell.angle_gamma   90.00
#
_symmetry.space_group_name_H-M   'P 1'
#
loop_
_entity.id
_entity.type
_entity.pdbx_description
1 polymer ?
#
loop_
_entity_poly.entity_id
_entity_poly.type
_entity_poly.pdbx_seq_one_letter_code
_entity_poly.pdbx_strand_id
1 'polypeptide(L)'
;MPGEETTELSLTPHSTAPQFWTATVAESKFYWYDLLAGGGPLPDFRDPVGRYLRRMQFALDGTMEKRLLYFLIARPRVRIDTHRNVSWGFFSLKLTIPILLGAAERKSTLTIDLDVPFEATLKKPTVQLQDKFLLLNWGALTETLSIHDLIQRYQPEPTFPSTVLYVGQTHDPAGKLAKGLSPLVNRLRESVMDENDTFLLIQRMDVKVETTARDMSEEASVRTQTDLIEGALIRYFEGPAPRARKEVELGTRRERLEELQKTYLLERLTVDLGFKDADAFHELTSEHVPIARRHLFECVFDHGTPELKTLSAAGRPLVELKN
;
A
#
# COMPACT_ATOMS: atom_id res chain seq x y z
N MET A 1 7.60 23.92 28.13
CA MET A 1 8.76 23.13 28.58
C MET A 1 9.16 22.22 27.43
N PRO A 2 10.41 22.27 26.96
CA PRO A 2 10.87 21.42 25.88
C PRO A 2 11.22 20.06 26.48
N GLY A 3 10.49 19.03 26.08
CA GLY A 3 10.67 17.65 26.55
C GLY A 3 11.35 16.81 25.49
N GLU A 4 12.59 16.44 25.80
CA GLU A 4 13.28 15.21 25.37
C GLU A 4 13.47 14.98 23.87
N GLU A 5 14.45 15.71 23.31
CA GLU A 5 15.37 15.10 22.35
C GLU A 5 16.05 13.91 23.04
N THR A 6 15.53 12.71 22.78
CA THR A 6 16.14 11.47 23.21
C THR A 6 17.51 11.38 22.54
N THR A 7 18.53 11.61 23.34
CA THR A 7 19.94 11.44 22.98
C THR A 7 20.10 10.08 22.32
N GLU A 8 20.61 10.05 21.09
CA GLU A 8 20.94 8.82 20.36
C GLU A 8 21.91 8.00 21.22
N LEU A 9 21.36 6.97 21.88
CA LEU A 9 22.17 5.91 22.46
C LEU A 9 22.88 5.22 21.31
N SER A 10 24.21 5.36 21.28
CA SER A 10 25.11 4.53 20.48
C SER A 10 24.62 3.10 20.53
N LEU A 11 24.27 2.52 19.37
CA LEU A 11 23.78 1.15 19.28
C LEU A 11 24.94 0.22 19.64
N THR A 12 25.03 -0.16 20.91
CA THR A 12 25.91 -1.24 21.34
C THR A 12 25.55 -2.52 20.57
N PRO A 13 26.50 -3.38 20.22
CA PRO A 13 26.20 -4.65 19.56
C PRO A 13 25.22 -5.46 20.42
N HIS A 14 23.99 -5.63 19.93
CA HIS A 14 22.92 -6.28 20.68
C HIS A 14 22.91 -7.79 20.46
N SER A 15 23.40 -8.28 19.31
CA SER A 15 23.45 -9.70 19.01
C SER A 15 24.82 -10.33 19.21
N THR A 16 24.82 -11.56 19.71
CA THR A 16 26.01 -12.38 19.96
C THR A 16 26.20 -13.51 18.93
N ALA A 17 25.27 -13.69 18.00
CA ALA A 17 25.34 -14.69 16.94
C ALA A 17 24.72 -14.19 15.63
N PRO A 18 25.11 -14.74 14.47
CA PRO A 18 24.50 -14.42 13.19
C PRO A 18 22.98 -14.58 13.18
N GLN A 19 22.32 -13.70 12.42
CA GLN A 19 20.86 -13.72 12.25
C GLN A 19 20.46 -13.83 10.78
N PHE A 20 19.40 -14.60 10.53
CA PHE A 20 18.72 -14.71 9.24
C PHE A 20 17.26 -14.30 9.41
N TRP A 21 16.85 -13.27 8.71
CA TRP A 21 15.50 -12.70 8.85
C TRP A 21 14.64 -13.10 7.66
N THR A 22 13.37 -13.40 7.91
CA THR A 22 12.35 -13.59 6.88
C THR A 22 11.18 -12.67 7.18
N ALA A 23 10.98 -11.68 6.31
CA ALA A 23 9.87 -10.74 6.36
C ALA A 23 8.74 -11.18 5.42
N THR A 24 7.54 -11.37 5.98
CA THR A 24 6.32 -11.74 5.24
C THR A 24 5.22 -10.72 5.51
N VAL A 25 4.28 -10.56 4.57
CA VAL A 25 3.14 -9.65 4.75
C VAL A 25 2.20 -10.19 5.83
N ALA A 26 1.92 -9.37 6.84
CA ALA A 26 0.96 -9.65 7.90
C ALA A 26 -0.39 -8.96 7.65
N GLU A 27 -0.35 -7.72 7.13
CA GLU A 27 -1.52 -6.93 6.72
C GLU A 27 -1.18 -6.14 5.46
N SER A 28 -2.16 -5.95 4.57
CA SER A 28 -2.03 -5.20 3.32
C SER A 28 -3.32 -4.41 3.07
N LYS A 29 -3.22 -3.08 2.93
CA LYS A 29 -4.37 -2.19 2.69
C LYS A 29 -4.04 -1.10 1.69
N PHE A 30 -4.96 -0.85 0.76
CA PHE A 30 -4.85 0.26 -0.20
C PHE A 30 -5.69 1.45 0.26
N TYR A 31 -5.13 2.64 0.10
CA TYR A 31 -5.82 3.91 0.31
C TYR A 31 -5.66 4.77 -0.94
N TRP A 32 -6.77 5.16 -1.57
CA TRP A 32 -6.74 5.98 -2.77
C TRP A 32 -6.30 7.41 -2.43
N TYR A 33 -5.04 7.73 -2.71
CA TYR A 33 -4.39 8.95 -2.27
C TYR A 33 -4.97 10.20 -2.96
N ASP A 34 -5.45 10.09 -4.21
CA ASP A 34 -6.10 11.21 -4.91
C ASP A 34 -7.45 11.64 -4.32
N LEU A 35 -8.01 10.85 -3.40
CA LEU A 35 -9.19 11.25 -2.63
C LEU A 35 -8.82 12.12 -1.42
N LEU A 36 -7.56 12.10 -1.00
CA LEU A 36 -7.01 12.87 0.12
C LEU A 36 -6.27 14.11 -0.38
N ALA A 37 -5.44 13.94 -1.42
CA ALA A 37 -4.66 15.00 -2.03
C ALA A 37 -5.57 15.98 -2.77
N GLY A 38 -5.48 17.27 -2.44
CA GLY A 38 -6.28 18.33 -3.06
C GLY A 38 -6.92 19.32 -2.08
N GLY A 39 -6.88 19.05 -0.77
CA GLY A 39 -7.08 20.07 0.27
C GLY A 39 -8.48 20.68 0.38
N GLY A 40 -9.50 20.07 -0.25
CA GLY A 40 -10.89 20.48 -0.04
C GLY A 40 -11.36 20.13 1.38
N PRO A 41 -12.27 20.91 1.99
CA PRO A 41 -12.91 20.50 3.22
C PRO A 41 -13.59 19.14 3.00
N LEU A 42 -13.36 18.20 3.91
CA LEU A 42 -14.03 16.89 3.87
C LEU A 42 -15.55 17.13 3.82
N PRO A 43 -16.27 16.47 2.90
CA PRO A 43 -17.72 16.63 2.82
C PRO A 43 -18.41 16.32 4.15
N ASP A 44 -19.64 16.83 4.31
CA ASP A 44 -20.43 16.66 5.52
C ASP A 44 -20.58 15.16 5.88
N PHE A 45 -20.63 14.81 7.16
CA PHE A 45 -20.83 13.43 7.62
C PHE A 45 -22.20 12.87 7.20
N ARG A 46 -23.14 13.77 6.90
CA ARG A 46 -24.48 13.45 6.38
C ARG A 46 -24.42 12.98 4.93
N ASP A 47 -23.39 13.38 4.18
CA ASP A 47 -23.12 12.90 2.84
C ASP A 47 -22.45 11.50 2.90
N PRO A 48 -23.02 10.48 2.23
CA PRO A 48 -22.40 9.15 2.14
C PRO A 48 -20.94 9.18 1.67
N VAL A 49 -20.59 10.07 0.73
CA VAL A 49 -19.20 10.24 0.26
C VAL A 49 -18.33 10.85 1.35
N GLY A 50 -18.81 11.88 2.05
CA GLY A 50 -18.12 12.45 3.21
C GLY A 50 -17.81 11.41 4.29
N ARG A 51 -18.76 10.51 4.57
CA ARG A 51 -18.56 9.39 5.50
C ARG A 51 -17.49 8.41 5.02
N TYR A 52 -17.49 8.08 3.72
CA TYR A 52 -16.46 7.23 3.12
C TYR A 52 -15.06 7.85 3.31
N LEU A 53 -14.89 9.12 2.93
CA LEU A 53 -13.62 9.83 3.01
C LEU A 53 -13.12 9.96 4.46
N ARG A 54 -14.00 10.24 5.41
CA ARG A 54 -13.65 10.27 6.84
C ARG A 54 -13.19 8.92 7.35
N ARG A 55 -13.90 7.82 7.03
CA ARG A 55 -13.47 6.47 7.43
C ARG A 55 -12.09 6.13 6.90
N MET A 56 -11.82 6.48 5.65
CA MET A 56 -10.51 6.32 5.03
C MET A 56 -9.44 7.14 5.76
N GLN A 57 -9.70 8.42 6.05
CA GLN A 57 -8.80 9.29 6.81
C GLN A 57 -8.50 8.72 8.20
N PHE A 58 -9.53 8.33 8.96
CA PHE A 58 -9.37 7.74 10.29
C PHE A 58 -8.56 6.45 10.27
N ALA A 59 -8.82 5.57 9.29
CA ALA A 59 -8.05 4.34 9.12
C ALA A 59 -6.58 4.64 8.82
N LEU A 60 -6.31 5.63 7.98
CA LEU A 60 -4.96 6.05 7.62
C LEU A 60 -4.23 6.70 8.81
N ASP A 61 -4.88 7.60 9.55
CA ASP A 61 -4.33 8.23 10.75
C ASP A 61 -3.89 7.16 11.78
N GLY A 62 -4.71 6.13 12.00
CA GLY A 62 -4.39 4.99 12.88
C GLY A 62 -3.20 4.13 12.43
N THR A 63 -2.72 4.28 11.18
CA THR A 63 -1.51 3.61 10.70
C THR A 63 -0.24 4.45 10.84
N MET A 64 -0.35 5.77 11.04
CA MET A 64 0.81 6.67 11.14
C MET A 64 1.57 6.45 12.46
N GLU A 65 0.88 6.05 13.52
CA GLU A 65 1.47 5.75 14.83
C GLU A 65 2.29 4.44 14.83
N LYS A 66 1.97 3.50 13.93
CA LYS A 66 2.46 2.12 13.96
C LYS A 66 3.79 1.88 13.22
N ARG A 67 4.38 2.91 12.59
CA ARG A 67 5.61 2.83 11.79
C ARG A 67 5.61 1.66 10.78
N LEU A 68 4.56 1.60 9.96
CA LEU A 68 4.39 0.58 8.93
C LEU A 68 5.14 0.98 7.65
N LEU A 69 5.30 0.04 6.73
CA LEU A 69 5.77 0.34 5.38
C LEU A 69 4.62 0.84 4.52
N TYR A 70 4.89 1.77 3.62
CA TYR A 70 3.98 2.11 2.54
C TYR A 70 4.69 2.13 1.19
N PHE A 71 3.93 1.78 0.16
CA PHE A 71 4.30 1.96 -1.23
C PHE A 71 3.39 3.04 -1.81
N LEU A 72 3.98 4.09 -2.39
CA LEU A 72 3.25 4.94 -3.30
C LEU A 72 3.18 4.21 -4.63
N ILE A 73 1.98 3.91 -5.09
CA ILE A 73 1.78 3.18 -6.34
C ILE A 73 0.90 4.00 -7.29
N ALA A 74 1.14 3.83 -8.58
CA ALA A 74 0.32 4.37 -9.66
C ALA A 74 -0.44 3.22 -10.34
N ARG A 75 -1.72 3.45 -10.61
CA ARG A 75 -2.58 2.54 -11.40
C ARG A 75 -3.21 3.34 -12.53
N PRO A 76 -3.47 2.73 -13.70
CA PRO A 76 -4.22 3.37 -14.77
C PRO A 76 -5.49 4.04 -14.23
N ARG A 77 -5.70 5.29 -14.64
CA ARG A 77 -6.84 6.09 -14.19
C ARG A 77 -8.16 5.41 -14.61
N VAL A 78 -9.09 5.25 -13.66
CA VAL A 78 -10.43 4.73 -13.96
C VAL A 78 -11.49 5.65 -13.40
N ARG A 79 -12.49 6.01 -14.21
CA ARG A 79 -13.65 6.82 -13.82
C ARG A 79 -14.95 6.15 -14.22
N ILE A 80 -16.03 6.50 -13.53
CA ILE A 80 -17.39 6.13 -13.93
C ILE A 80 -17.86 7.12 -14.98
N ASP A 81 -18.37 6.62 -16.10
CA ASP A 81 -18.97 7.47 -17.15
C ASP A 81 -20.37 7.92 -16.69
N THR A 82 -20.46 9.13 -16.14
CA THR A 82 -21.72 9.69 -15.61
C THR A 82 -22.70 10.11 -16.70
N HIS A 83 -22.28 10.14 -17.97
CA HIS A 83 -23.15 10.48 -19.10
C HIS A 83 -23.93 9.28 -19.62
N ARG A 84 -23.55 8.06 -19.21
CA ARG A 84 -24.21 6.82 -19.63
C ARG A 84 -24.99 6.23 -18.47
N ASN A 85 -26.16 5.68 -18.78
CA ASN A 85 -26.97 4.97 -17.81
C ASN A 85 -26.36 3.61 -17.49
N VAL A 86 -26.53 3.17 -16.24
CA VAL A 86 -26.31 1.77 -15.86
C VAL A 86 -27.36 0.86 -16.49
N SER A 87 -27.03 -0.41 -16.66
CA SER A 87 -27.99 -1.43 -17.05
C SER A 87 -28.05 -2.57 -16.03
N TRP A 88 -29.21 -3.23 -15.97
CA TRP A 88 -29.46 -4.34 -15.08
C TRP A 88 -29.69 -5.63 -15.87
N GLY A 89 -29.19 -6.74 -15.35
CA GLY A 89 -29.56 -8.07 -15.84
C GLY A 89 -31.07 -8.33 -15.65
N PHE A 90 -31.67 -9.05 -16.60
CA PHE A 90 -33.13 -9.16 -16.73
C PHE A 90 -33.83 -9.88 -15.56
N PHE A 91 -33.10 -10.67 -14.75
CA PHE A 91 -33.62 -11.38 -13.56
C PHE A 91 -32.60 -11.45 -12.40
N SER A 92 -31.62 -10.57 -12.36
CA SER A 92 -30.51 -10.64 -11.41
C SER A 92 -30.14 -9.25 -10.89
N LEU A 93 -29.44 -9.20 -9.76
CA LEU A 93 -28.80 -7.99 -9.26
C LEU A 93 -27.45 -7.71 -9.92
N LYS A 94 -27.24 -8.25 -11.13
CA LYS A 94 -26.13 -7.91 -12.00
C LYS A 94 -26.28 -6.49 -12.53
N LEU A 95 -25.41 -5.61 -12.06
CA LEU A 95 -25.34 -4.20 -12.44
C LEU A 95 -24.16 -4.00 -13.40
N THR A 96 -24.42 -3.46 -14.58
CA THR A 96 -23.37 -3.04 -15.53
C THR A 96 -23.19 -1.53 -15.44
N ILE A 97 -21.98 -1.11 -15.10
CA ILE A 97 -21.58 0.27 -14.86
C ILE A 97 -20.67 0.71 -16.02
N PRO A 98 -20.98 1.81 -16.71
CA PRO A 98 -20.11 2.33 -17.75
C PRO A 98 -18.88 3.03 -17.12
N ILE A 99 -17.69 2.76 -17.65
CA ILE A 99 -16.43 3.29 -17.12
C ILE A 99 -15.55 3.88 -18.23
N LEU A 100 -14.63 4.77 -17.83
CA LEU A 100 -13.63 5.41 -18.67
C LEU A 100 -12.23 5.02 -18.17
N LEU A 101 -11.35 4.65 -19.09
CA LEU A 101 -9.99 4.15 -18.79
C LEU A 101 -8.91 5.09 -19.36
N GLY A 102 -7.95 5.46 -18.52
CA GLY A 102 -6.78 6.29 -18.85
C GLY A 102 -7.13 7.76 -19.16
N ALA A 103 -6.14 8.56 -19.52
CA ALA A 103 -6.37 9.96 -19.92
C ALA A 103 -7.15 10.07 -21.23
N ALA A 104 -7.05 9.05 -22.10
CA ALA A 104 -7.80 8.98 -23.35
C ALA A 104 -9.31 8.66 -23.16
N GLU A 105 -9.77 8.47 -21.92
CA GLU A 105 -11.16 8.17 -21.56
C GLU A 105 -11.77 7.02 -22.40
N ARG A 106 -10.98 5.96 -22.59
CA ARG A 106 -11.43 4.81 -23.39
C ARG A 106 -12.64 4.17 -22.71
N LYS A 107 -13.77 4.15 -23.41
CA LYS A 107 -15.04 3.60 -22.94
C LYS A 107 -14.94 2.10 -22.70
N SER A 108 -15.38 1.66 -21.54
CA SER A 108 -15.53 0.26 -21.16
C SER A 108 -16.75 0.08 -20.24
N THR A 109 -16.94 -1.11 -19.70
CA THR A 109 -18.00 -1.43 -18.74
C THR A 109 -17.49 -2.36 -17.65
N LEU A 110 -18.02 -2.20 -16.45
CA LEU A 110 -17.80 -3.04 -15.28
C LEU A 110 -19.11 -3.73 -14.89
N THR A 111 -19.16 -5.05 -14.95
CA THR A 111 -20.35 -5.81 -14.49
C THR A 111 -20.07 -6.40 -13.13
N ILE A 112 -20.94 -6.11 -12.16
CA ILE A 112 -20.86 -6.62 -10.79
C ILE A 112 -22.15 -7.34 -10.43
N ASP A 113 -22.06 -8.37 -9.58
CA ASP A 113 -23.22 -9.03 -9.00
C ASP A 113 -23.41 -8.52 -7.56
N LEU A 114 -24.58 -7.97 -7.26
CA LEU A 114 -24.85 -7.36 -5.96
C LEU A 114 -25.62 -8.32 -5.05
N ASP A 115 -25.14 -8.47 -3.82
CA ASP A 115 -25.89 -9.10 -2.75
C ASP A 115 -26.77 -8.06 -2.03
N VAL A 116 -27.97 -8.45 -1.63
CA VAL A 116 -28.86 -7.59 -0.84
C VAL A 116 -28.32 -7.51 0.60
N PRO A 117 -27.94 -6.32 1.10
CA PRO A 117 -27.49 -6.18 2.48
C PRO A 117 -28.59 -6.54 3.49
N PHE A 118 -28.22 -7.06 4.65
CA PHE A 118 -29.18 -7.43 5.70
C PHE A 118 -30.06 -6.25 6.15
N GLU A 119 -29.52 -5.04 6.19
CA GLU A 119 -30.22 -3.82 6.62
C GLU A 119 -31.05 -3.15 5.49
N ALA A 120 -31.08 -3.74 4.29
CA ALA A 120 -31.79 -3.18 3.15
C ALA A 120 -33.31 -3.25 3.33
N THR A 121 -34.01 -2.18 2.96
CA THR A 121 -35.47 -2.16 2.87
C THR A 121 -35.98 -2.31 1.43
N LEU A 122 -35.09 -2.17 0.45
CA LEU A 122 -35.35 -2.40 -0.97
C LEU A 122 -34.64 -3.69 -1.44
N LYS A 123 -35.32 -4.47 -2.30
CA LYS A 123 -34.70 -5.65 -2.95
C LYS A 123 -33.73 -5.30 -4.08
N LYS A 124 -33.80 -4.05 -4.57
CA LYS A 124 -32.98 -3.52 -5.65
C LYS A 124 -32.65 -2.06 -5.33
N PRO A 125 -31.39 -1.64 -5.34
CA PRO A 125 -31.04 -0.29 -4.93
C PRO A 125 -31.32 0.71 -6.05
N THR A 126 -31.54 1.97 -5.68
CA THR A 126 -31.38 3.07 -6.64
C THR A 126 -29.90 3.38 -6.79
N VAL A 127 -29.47 3.65 -8.02
CA VAL A 127 -28.06 3.83 -8.38
C VAL A 127 -27.83 5.29 -8.71
N GLN A 128 -26.83 5.89 -8.06
CA GLN A 128 -26.34 7.22 -8.40
C GLN A 128 -24.86 7.11 -8.77
N LEU A 129 -24.52 7.64 -9.95
CA LEU A 129 -23.17 7.67 -10.47
C LEU A 129 -22.51 9.01 -10.17
N GLN A 130 -21.26 8.95 -9.71
CA GLN A 130 -20.34 10.08 -9.62
C GLN A 130 -19.00 9.66 -10.24
N ASP A 131 -18.17 10.62 -10.63
CA ASP A 131 -16.88 10.39 -11.32
C ASP A 131 -16.03 9.27 -10.68
N LYS A 132 -15.90 9.31 -9.34
CA LYS A 132 -15.08 8.36 -8.56
C LYS A 132 -15.90 7.37 -7.73
N PHE A 133 -17.21 7.56 -7.61
CA PHE A 133 -18.06 6.84 -6.64
C PHE A 133 -19.35 6.32 -7.26
N LEU A 134 -19.72 5.12 -6.83
CA LEU A 134 -21.03 4.52 -7.02
C LEU A 134 -21.78 4.57 -5.68
N LEU A 135 -22.96 5.17 -5.67
CA LEU A 135 -23.86 5.15 -4.51
C LEU A 135 -25.01 4.20 -4.80
N LEU A 136 -25.18 3.21 -3.91
CA LEU A 136 -26.26 2.24 -3.94
C LEU A 136 -27.19 2.50 -2.75
N ASN A 137 -28.36 3.05 -3.02
CA ASN A 137 -29.35 3.32 -1.98
C ASN A 137 -30.37 2.17 -1.91
N TRP A 138 -30.28 1.41 -0.82
CA TRP A 138 -31.10 0.26 -0.48
C TRP A 138 -32.32 0.64 0.40
N GLY A 139 -32.65 1.93 0.47
CA GLY A 139 -33.73 2.50 1.27
C GLY A 139 -33.25 2.99 2.63
N ALA A 140 -33.17 2.10 3.63
CA ALA A 140 -32.66 2.44 4.96
C ALA A 140 -31.12 2.58 5.02
N LEU A 141 -30.42 2.05 4.02
CA LEU A 141 -28.97 2.02 3.93
C LEU A 141 -28.53 2.60 2.58
N THR A 142 -27.51 3.47 2.61
CA THR A 142 -26.79 3.88 1.41
C THR A 142 -25.36 3.37 1.49
N GLU A 143 -24.99 2.50 0.57
CA GLU A 143 -23.62 2.03 0.37
C GLU A 143 -22.90 2.99 -0.59
N THR A 144 -21.66 3.31 -0.29
CA THR A 144 -20.79 4.15 -1.13
C THR A 144 -19.53 3.37 -1.43
N LEU A 145 -19.28 3.13 -2.71
CA LEU A 145 -18.15 2.38 -3.21
C LEU A 145 -17.36 3.29 -4.15
N SER A 146 -16.06 3.41 -3.93
CA SER A 146 -15.20 4.00 -4.94
C SER A 146 -15.08 3.06 -6.13
N ILE A 147 -14.76 3.60 -7.32
CA ILE A 147 -14.56 2.77 -8.51
C ILE A 147 -13.45 1.72 -8.30
N HIS A 148 -12.45 2.02 -7.48
CA HIS A 148 -11.39 1.08 -7.15
C HIS A 148 -11.82 0.03 -6.12
N ASP A 149 -12.75 0.33 -5.21
CA ASP A 149 -13.37 -0.70 -4.36
C ASP A 149 -14.13 -1.71 -5.21
N LEU A 150 -14.83 -1.24 -6.26
CA LEU A 150 -15.53 -2.12 -7.20
C LEU A 150 -14.54 -3.01 -7.96
N ILE A 151 -13.43 -2.44 -8.44
CA ILE A 151 -12.40 -3.21 -9.15
C ILE A 151 -11.77 -4.25 -8.22
N GLN A 152 -11.44 -3.88 -6.98
CA GLN A 152 -10.84 -4.80 -6.02
C GLN A 152 -11.80 -5.91 -5.60
N ARG A 153 -13.06 -5.58 -5.31
CA ARG A 153 -14.06 -6.55 -4.83
C ARG A 153 -14.55 -7.51 -5.91
N TYR A 154 -14.70 -7.04 -7.15
CA TYR A 154 -15.33 -7.81 -8.22
C TYR A 154 -14.38 -8.23 -9.34
N GLN A 155 -13.10 -7.81 -9.26
CA GLN A 155 -11.99 -8.26 -10.13
C GLN A 155 -12.33 -8.34 -11.62
N PRO A 156 -12.79 -7.23 -12.23
CA PRO A 156 -13.12 -7.23 -13.64
C PRO A 156 -11.89 -7.41 -14.53
N GLU A 157 -12.08 -8.09 -15.65
CA GLU A 157 -11.11 -8.08 -16.74
C GLU A 157 -11.32 -6.83 -17.63
N PRO A 158 -10.24 -6.17 -18.10
CA PRO A 158 -8.83 -6.48 -17.91
C PRO A 158 -8.28 -6.01 -16.56
N THR A 159 -7.27 -6.73 -16.06
CA THR A 159 -6.53 -6.35 -14.86
C THR A 159 -5.56 -5.22 -15.15
N PHE A 160 -5.36 -4.35 -14.15
CA PHE A 160 -4.41 -3.24 -14.24
C PHE A 160 -3.33 -3.45 -13.18
N PRO A 161 -2.05 -3.62 -13.55
CA PRO A 161 -0.98 -3.72 -12.57
C PRO A 161 -0.74 -2.37 -11.90
N SER A 162 -0.19 -2.42 -10.69
CA SER A 162 0.21 -1.27 -9.89
C SER A 162 1.71 -1.01 -10.05
N THR A 163 2.10 0.18 -10.49
CA THR A 163 3.51 0.58 -10.59
C THR A 163 3.96 1.24 -9.30
N VAL A 164 4.92 0.65 -8.60
CA VAL A 164 5.56 1.24 -7.42
C VAL A 164 6.41 2.43 -7.85
N LEU A 165 6.10 3.60 -7.28
CA LEU A 165 6.82 4.86 -7.50
C LEU A 165 7.80 5.16 -6.37
N TYR A 166 7.47 4.76 -5.15
CA TYR A 166 8.24 5.09 -3.96
C TYR A 166 7.90 4.14 -2.81
N VAL A 167 8.89 3.83 -1.97
CA VAL A 167 8.77 3.07 -0.73
C VAL A 167 9.09 3.97 0.46
N GLY A 168 8.29 3.94 1.51
CA GLY A 168 8.58 4.71 2.71
C GLY A 168 7.97 4.12 3.96
N GLN A 169 8.11 4.86 5.07
CA GLN A 169 7.48 4.51 6.34
C GLN A 169 6.33 5.45 6.65
N THR A 170 5.26 4.92 7.25
CA THR A 170 4.07 5.71 7.64
C THR A 170 4.33 6.67 8.80
N HIS A 171 5.48 6.58 9.46
CA HIS A 171 5.78 7.43 10.60
C HIS A 171 5.93 8.89 10.18
N ASP A 172 4.89 9.68 10.43
CA ASP A 172 4.85 11.10 10.14
C ASP A 172 4.25 11.84 11.36
N PRO A 173 5.09 12.37 12.27
CA PRO A 173 4.64 13.09 13.45
C PRO A 173 3.75 14.30 13.13
N ALA A 174 3.88 14.88 11.93
CA ALA A 174 3.06 16.00 11.48
C ALA A 174 1.74 15.55 10.79
N GLY A 175 1.59 14.25 10.52
CA GLY A 175 0.43 13.66 9.85
C GLY A 175 0.19 14.21 8.44
N LYS A 176 1.22 14.70 7.76
CA LYS A 176 1.13 15.26 6.41
C LYS A 176 0.79 14.19 5.39
N LEU A 177 1.35 12.97 5.51
CA LEU A 177 1.04 11.86 4.62
C LEU A 177 -0.45 11.54 4.66
N ALA A 178 -1.00 11.31 5.85
CA ALA A 178 -2.39 10.97 6.02
C ALA A 178 -3.34 12.08 5.52
N LYS A 179 -2.95 13.35 5.65
CA LYS A 179 -3.75 14.51 5.22
C LYS A 179 -3.57 14.89 3.74
N GLY A 180 -2.80 14.14 2.96
CA GLY A 180 -2.53 14.50 1.56
C GLY A 180 -1.61 15.72 1.37
N LEU A 181 -0.80 16.05 2.38
CA LEU A 181 0.06 17.24 2.44
C LEU A 181 1.55 16.92 2.36
N SER A 182 1.93 15.68 2.06
CA SER A 182 3.34 15.30 1.94
C SER A 182 3.94 15.85 0.64
N PRO A 183 4.92 16.78 0.69
CA PRO A 183 5.44 17.42 -0.54
C PRO A 183 6.11 16.45 -1.51
N LEU A 184 6.81 15.44 -0.98
CA LEU A 184 7.46 14.41 -1.81
C LEU A 184 6.43 13.55 -2.54
N VAL A 185 5.43 13.06 -1.81
CA VAL A 185 4.38 12.22 -2.39
C VAL A 185 3.54 13.01 -3.39
N ASN A 186 3.22 14.27 -3.08
CA ASN A 186 2.47 15.14 -4.00
C ASN A 186 3.25 15.42 -5.29
N ARG A 187 4.56 15.66 -5.23
CA ARG A 187 5.39 15.82 -6.44
C ARG A 187 5.38 14.56 -7.32
N LEU A 188 5.53 13.39 -6.70
CA LEU A 188 5.49 12.12 -7.43
C LEU A 188 4.12 11.85 -8.03
N ARG A 189 3.05 12.13 -7.27
CA ARG A 189 1.68 12.07 -7.74
C ARG A 189 1.46 12.98 -8.96
N GLU A 190 1.86 14.25 -8.85
CA GLU A 190 1.73 15.24 -9.94
C GLU A 190 2.44 14.76 -11.22
N SER A 191 3.55 14.04 -11.11
CA SER A 191 4.26 13.51 -12.28
C SER A 191 3.54 12.41 -13.04
N VAL A 192 2.49 11.81 -12.45
CA VAL A 192 1.74 10.69 -13.06
C VAL A 192 0.23 10.92 -13.15
N MET A 193 -0.29 12.02 -12.58
CA MET A 193 -1.72 12.19 -12.31
C MET A 193 -2.62 12.31 -13.55
N ASP A 194 -2.05 12.61 -14.71
CA ASP A 194 -2.81 12.72 -15.96
C ASP A 194 -3.31 11.34 -16.39
N GLU A 195 -2.44 10.33 -16.32
CA GLU A 195 -2.69 8.96 -16.78
C GLU A 195 -3.07 8.00 -15.67
N ASN A 196 -2.69 8.30 -14.42
CA ASN A 196 -2.79 7.35 -13.32
C ASN A 196 -3.48 7.91 -12.09
N ASP A 197 -4.20 7.02 -11.41
CA ASP A 197 -4.60 7.20 -10.02
C ASP A 197 -3.47 6.75 -9.09
N THR A 198 -3.29 7.44 -7.97
CA THR A 198 -2.24 7.14 -6.98
C THR A 198 -2.80 6.57 -5.69
N PHE A 199 -2.13 5.58 -5.12
CA PHE A 199 -2.53 4.92 -3.88
C PHE A 199 -1.37 4.83 -2.91
N LEU A 200 -1.71 4.79 -1.62
CA LEU A 200 -0.84 4.27 -0.58
C LEU A 200 -1.21 2.81 -0.34
N LEU A 201 -0.32 1.90 -0.71
CA LEU A 201 -0.38 0.51 -0.24
C LEU A 201 0.39 0.44 1.07
N ILE A 202 -0.32 0.29 2.19
CA ILE A 202 0.28 0.17 3.52
C ILE A 202 0.36 -1.30 3.89
N GLN A 203 1.56 -1.72 4.30
CA GLN A 203 1.83 -3.08 4.71
C GLN A 203 2.45 -3.15 6.11
N ARG A 204 1.91 -4.05 6.92
CA ARG A 204 2.56 -4.52 8.14
C ARG A 204 3.30 -5.80 7.82
N MET A 205 4.58 -5.86 8.18
CA MET A 205 5.41 -7.05 8.02
C MET A 205 5.45 -7.84 9.31
N ASP A 206 5.50 -9.16 9.19
CA ASP A 206 5.89 -10.08 10.25
C ASP A 206 7.31 -10.55 9.98
N VAL A 207 8.19 -10.50 10.98
CA VAL A 207 9.61 -10.82 10.83
C VAL A 207 9.96 -12.00 11.69
N LYS A 208 10.28 -13.12 11.04
CA LYS A 208 10.83 -14.30 11.70
C LYS A 208 12.35 -14.20 11.71
N VAL A 209 12.94 -14.32 12.90
CA VAL A 209 14.40 -14.32 13.11
C VAL A 209 14.88 -15.75 13.39
N GLU A 210 15.88 -16.21 12.65
CA GLU A 210 16.58 -17.47 12.89
C GLU A 210 18.01 -17.18 13.35
N THR A 211 18.39 -17.70 14.51
CA THR A 211 19.72 -17.50 15.11
C THR A 211 20.10 -18.67 16.03
N THR A 212 21.39 -18.87 16.28
CA THR A 212 21.91 -19.86 17.24
C THR A 212 22.09 -19.31 18.65
N ALA A 213 21.90 -17.99 18.85
CA ALA A 213 21.98 -17.38 20.17
C ALA A 213 20.91 -17.97 21.10
N ARG A 214 21.30 -18.32 22.34
CA ARG A 214 20.40 -18.86 23.36
C ARG A 214 19.80 -17.77 24.25
N ASP A 215 20.56 -16.69 24.45
CA ASP A 215 20.10 -15.48 25.11
C ASP A 215 19.71 -14.47 24.03
N MET A 216 18.41 -14.42 23.70
CA MET A 216 17.86 -13.35 22.85
C MET A 216 17.71 -12.07 23.68
N SER A 217 18.85 -11.57 24.15
CA SER A 217 18.97 -10.24 24.75
C SER A 217 18.54 -9.22 23.70
N GLU A 218 17.24 -8.89 23.74
CA GLU A 218 16.52 -7.88 22.97
C GLU A 218 16.40 -8.19 21.46
N GLU A 219 15.27 -8.79 21.08
CA GLU A 219 14.80 -8.84 19.70
C GLU A 219 14.82 -7.43 19.08
N ALA A 220 15.20 -7.35 17.79
CA ALA A 220 15.21 -6.08 17.08
C ALA A 220 13.86 -5.38 17.17
N SER A 221 13.89 -4.10 17.55
CA SER A 221 12.66 -3.30 17.63
C SER A 221 11.93 -3.28 16.27
N VAL A 222 10.61 -3.10 16.29
CA VAL A 222 9.81 -2.94 15.05
C VAL A 222 10.38 -1.84 14.15
N ARG A 223 10.86 -0.73 14.73
CA ARG A 223 11.52 0.35 13.98
C ARG A 223 12.73 -0.18 13.21
N THR A 224 13.61 -0.91 13.88
CA THR A 224 14.81 -1.47 13.27
C THR A 224 14.48 -2.45 12.15
N GLN A 225 13.49 -3.32 12.38
CA GLN A 225 13.01 -4.26 11.37
C GLN A 225 12.48 -3.51 10.14
N THR A 226 11.63 -2.50 10.35
CA THR A 226 11.11 -1.66 9.29
C THR A 226 12.21 -0.93 8.54
N ASP A 227 13.23 -0.36 9.21
CA ASP A 227 14.35 0.34 8.57
C ASP A 227 15.12 -0.58 7.59
N LEU A 228 15.43 -1.81 8.02
CA LEU A 228 16.15 -2.78 7.18
C LEU A 228 15.30 -3.26 6.00
N ILE A 229 14.01 -3.53 6.22
CA ILE A 229 13.10 -3.96 5.16
C ILE A 229 12.86 -2.82 4.15
N GLU A 230 12.68 -1.58 4.63
CA GLU A 230 12.56 -0.39 3.78
C GLU A 230 13.78 -0.26 2.88
N GLY A 231 15.00 -0.36 3.43
CA GLY A 231 16.23 -0.30 2.65
C GLY A 231 16.28 -1.34 1.52
N ALA A 232 15.94 -2.59 1.84
CA ALA A 232 15.88 -3.66 0.84
C ALA A 232 14.82 -3.42 -0.25
N LEU A 233 13.63 -2.94 0.14
CA LEU A 233 12.53 -2.64 -0.79
C LEU A 233 12.81 -1.43 -1.67
N ILE A 234 13.47 -0.39 -1.16
CA ILE A 234 13.94 0.76 -1.95
C ILE A 234 14.87 0.26 -3.04
N ARG A 235 15.88 -0.54 -2.68
CA ARG A 235 16.80 -1.10 -3.67
C ARG A 235 16.07 -1.96 -4.71
N TYR A 236 15.08 -2.73 -4.27
CA TYR A 236 14.35 -3.65 -5.14
C TYR A 236 13.47 -2.89 -6.13
N PHE A 237 12.58 -2.02 -5.66
CA PHE A 237 11.61 -1.34 -6.52
C PHE A 237 12.13 -0.04 -7.14
N GLU A 238 12.86 0.79 -6.40
CA GLU A 238 13.36 2.10 -6.87
C GLU A 238 14.77 2.03 -7.47
N GLY A 239 15.46 0.89 -7.33
CA GLY A 239 16.75 0.63 -7.95
C GLY A 239 17.96 1.23 -7.21
N PRO A 240 19.14 1.24 -7.85
CA PRO A 240 20.40 1.68 -7.24
C PRO A 240 20.51 3.20 -7.07
N ALA A 241 19.79 3.98 -7.88
CA ALA A 241 19.87 5.44 -7.93
C ALA A 241 18.44 6.04 -7.97
N PRO A 242 17.70 5.97 -6.85
CA PRO A 242 16.29 6.37 -6.81
C PRO A 242 16.13 7.88 -7.07
N ARG A 243 15.40 8.22 -8.15
CA ARG A 243 15.23 9.62 -8.63
C ARG A 243 14.57 10.55 -7.60
N ALA A 244 13.75 9.99 -6.71
CA ALA A 244 12.98 10.76 -5.74
C ALA A 244 13.80 11.22 -4.52
N ARG A 245 15.01 10.68 -4.34
CA ARG A 245 15.80 10.84 -3.11
C ARG A 245 17.02 11.72 -3.32
N LYS A 246 17.39 12.47 -2.28
CA LYS A 246 18.62 13.27 -2.30
C LYS A 246 19.82 12.41 -1.96
N GLU A 247 20.98 12.71 -2.51
CA GLU A 247 22.22 11.97 -2.25
C GLU A 247 22.58 11.93 -0.75
N VAL A 248 22.37 13.04 -0.04
CA VAL A 248 22.57 13.11 1.43
C VAL A 248 21.66 12.12 2.16
N GLU A 249 20.39 12.01 1.76
CA GLU A 249 19.44 11.05 2.37
C GLU A 249 19.89 9.60 2.13
N LEU A 250 20.40 9.31 0.93
CA LEU A 250 20.95 7.99 0.60
C LEU A 250 22.20 7.66 1.42
N GLY A 251 23.09 8.64 1.61
CA GLY A 251 24.27 8.50 2.45
C GLY A 251 23.92 8.18 3.90
N THR A 252 23.06 9.00 4.52
CA THR A 252 22.60 8.77 5.91
C THR A 252 21.90 7.43 6.06
N ARG A 253 21.07 7.02 5.09
CA ARG A 253 20.42 5.71 5.12
C ARG A 253 21.45 4.58 5.04
N ARG A 254 22.42 4.66 4.14
CA ARG A 254 23.47 3.64 4.00
C ARG A 254 24.25 3.46 5.30
N GLU A 255 24.70 4.55 5.90
CA GLU A 255 25.41 4.53 7.19
C GLU A 255 24.55 3.88 8.29
N ARG A 256 23.26 4.24 8.34
CA ARG A 256 22.32 3.64 9.29
C ARG A 256 22.11 2.14 9.06
N LEU A 257 21.95 1.70 7.81
CA LEU A 257 21.79 0.30 7.48
C LEU A 257 23.04 -0.51 7.81
N GLU A 258 24.23 0.06 7.58
CA GLU A 258 25.51 -0.57 7.96
C GLU A 258 25.62 -0.73 9.48
N GLU A 259 25.25 0.29 10.25
CA GLU A 259 25.20 0.23 11.71
C GLU A 259 24.23 -0.88 12.17
N LEU A 260 22.99 -0.88 11.68
CA LEU A 260 21.98 -1.89 12.03
C LEU A 260 22.43 -3.31 11.65
N GLN A 261 23.01 -3.50 10.46
CA GLN A 261 23.53 -4.80 10.05
C GLN A 261 24.58 -5.32 11.04
N LYS A 262 25.54 -4.47 11.44
CA LYS A 262 26.59 -4.84 12.39
C LYS A 262 26.04 -5.10 13.78
N THR A 263 25.13 -4.25 14.26
CA THR A 263 24.51 -4.36 15.59
C THR A 263 23.77 -5.69 15.77
N TYR A 264 23.08 -6.16 14.72
CA TYR A 264 22.26 -7.38 14.77
C TYR A 264 22.93 -8.60 14.15
N LEU A 265 24.19 -8.48 13.68
CA LEU A 265 24.90 -9.53 12.95
C LEU A 265 24.02 -10.14 11.84
N LEU A 266 23.31 -9.28 11.12
CA LEU A 266 22.37 -9.71 10.08
C LEU A 266 23.17 -10.17 8.86
N GLU A 267 23.13 -11.48 8.60
CA GLU A 267 23.76 -12.05 7.40
C GLU A 267 22.83 -11.96 6.19
N ARG A 268 21.52 -12.07 6.42
CA ARG A 268 20.56 -12.24 5.33
C ARG A 268 19.16 -11.81 5.72
N LEU A 269 18.50 -11.09 4.80
CA LEU A 269 17.09 -10.75 4.88
C LEU A 269 16.36 -11.32 3.66
N THR A 270 15.41 -12.21 3.89
CA THR A 270 14.45 -12.64 2.85
C THR A 270 13.20 -11.80 2.97
N VAL A 271 12.71 -11.26 1.86
CA VAL A 271 11.44 -10.53 1.78
C VAL A 271 10.50 -11.28 0.85
N ASP A 272 9.31 -11.63 1.35
CA ASP A 272 8.23 -12.27 0.60
C ASP A 272 6.95 -11.45 0.69
N LEU A 273 6.59 -10.81 -0.41
CA LEU A 273 5.38 -9.99 -0.51
C LEU A 273 4.13 -10.80 -0.91
N GLY A 274 4.26 -12.12 -1.10
CA GLY A 274 3.12 -12.97 -1.48
C GLY A 274 2.31 -13.50 -0.30
N PHE A 275 0.98 -13.56 -0.48
CA PHE A 275 0.02 -14.15 0.45
C PHE A 275 -1.15 -14.80 -0.31
N LYS A 276 -1.93 -15.67 0.34
CA LYS A 276 -2.90 -16.57 -0.34
C LYS A 276 -3.99 -15.85 -1.14
N ASP A 277 -4.51 -14.75 -0.62
CA ASP A 277 -5.64 -14.01 -1.20
C ASP A 277 -5.20 -12.80 -2.04
N ALA A 278 -3.92 -12.74 -2.42
CA ALA A 278 -3.45 -11.70 -3.31
C ALA A 278 -4.17 -11.84 -4.66
N ASP A 279 -4.77 -10.74 -5.10
CA ASP A 279 -5.47 -10.63 -6.37
C ASP A 279 -4.69 -9.79 -7.38
N ALA A 280 -5.32 -9.47 -8.51
CA ALA A 280 -4.72 -8.63 -9.53
C ALA A 280 -4.47 -7.18 -9.06
N PHE A 281 -5.13 -6.72 -7.99
CA PHE A 281 -4.87 -5.41 -7.39
C PHE A 281 -3.49 -5.38 -6.69
N HIS A 282 -3.00 -6.56 -6.29
CA HIS A 282 -1.69 -6.78 -5.67
C HIS A 282 -0.59 -7.13 -6.66
N GLU A 283 -0.85 -7.09 -7.97
CA GLU A 283 0.20 -7.19 -8.98
C GLU A 283 1.01 -5.89 -8.98
N LEU A 284 2.24 -5.96 -8.49
CA LEU A 284 3.16 -4.83 -8.38
C LEU A 284 4.23 -4.93 -9.48
N THR A 285 4.73 -3.78 -9.91
CA THR A 285 5.83 -3.65 -10.87
C THR A 285 6.59 -2.37 -10.59
N SER A 286 7.80 -2.21 -11.15
CA SER A 286 8.47 -0.90 -11.22
C SER A 286 9.31 -0.81 -12.50
N GLU A 287 10.08 0.28 -12.66
CA GLU A 287 11.09 0.40 -13.72
C GLU A 287 12.16 -0.71 -13.63
N HIS A 288 12.38 -1.28 -12.45
CA HIS A 288 13.45 -2.25 -12.18
C HIS A 288 12.96 -3.68 -11.96
N VAL A 289 11.67 -3.88 -11.71
CA VAL A 289 11.09 -5.17 -11.34
C VAL A 289 9.90 -5.47 -12.23
N PRO A 290 9.84 -6.68 -12.85
CA PRO A 290 8.72 -7.07 -13.68
C PRO A 290 7.43 -7.22 -12.86
N ILE A 291 6.30 -7.18 -13.55
CA ILE A 291 4.98 -7.40 -12.95
C ILE A 291 4.96 -8.78 -12.29
N ALA A 292 4.66 -8.81 -10.99
CA ALA A 292 4.42 -10.04 -10.27
C ALA A 292 3.40 -9.83 -9.15
N ARG A 293 2.65 -10.89 -8.84
CA ARG A 293 1.77 -10.90 -7.66
C ARG A 293 2.50 -11.28 -6.38
N ARG A 294 3.63 -11.98 -6.51
CA ARG A 294 4.54 -12.34 -5.42
C ARG A 294 5.93 -11.88 -5.79
N HIS A 295 6.44 -10.90 -5.03
CA HIS A 295 7.84 -10.54 -5.08
C HIS A 295 8.56 -11.24 -3.93
N LEU A 296 9.47 -12.15 -4.29
CA LEU A 296 10.27 -12.92 -3.36
C LEU A 296 11.74 -12.75 -3.70
N PHE A 297 12.50 -12.20 -2.77
CA PHE A 297 13.92 -11.96 -2.96
C PHE A 297 14.68 -12.06 -1.64
N GLU A 298 15.97 -12.27 -1.77
CA GLU A 298 16.95 -12.24 -0.71
C GLU A 298 17.79 -10.99 -0.82
N CYS A 299 18.17 -10.45 0.33
CA CYS A 299 18.98 -9.26 0.48
C CYS A 299 20.14 -9.56 1.43
N VAL A 300 21.35 -9.27 0.98
CA VAL A 300 22.56 -9.18 1.83
C VAL A 300 22.98 -7.71 1.84
N PHE A 301 23.41 -7.20 2.98
CA PHE A 301 23.90 -5.82 3.06
C PHE A 301 25.42 -5.83 2.94
N ASP A 302 25.96 -5.09 1.99
CA ASP A 302 27.40 -4.84 1.85
C ASP A 302 27.67 -3.36 2.14
N HIS A 303 28.32 -3.07 3.26
CA HIS A 303 28.56 -1.70 3.74
C HIS A 303 27.29 -0.82 3.70
N GLY A 304 26.19 -1.36 4.22
CA GLY A 304 24.88 -0.69 4.23
C GLY A 304 24.17 -0.60 2.88
N THR A 305 24.75 -1.15 1.82
CA THR A 305 24.16 -1.22 0.48
C THR A 305 23.45 -2.57 0.30
N PRO A 306 22.15 -2.59 0.01
CA PRO A 306 21.43 -3.84 -0.25
C PRO A 306 21.87 -4.47 -1.58
N GLU A 307 22.29 -5.73 -1.52
CA GLU A 307 22.56 -6.61 -2.67
C GLU A 307 21.46 -7.65 -2.79
N LEU A 308 20.82 -7.72 -3.96
CA LEU A 308 19.57 -8.46 -4.13
C LEU A 308 19.73 -9.68 -5.02
N LYS A 309 19.05 -10.76 -4.62
CA LYS A 309 18.92 -11.98 -5.41
C LYS A 309 17.47 -12.45 -5.40
N THR A 310 16.83 -12.46 -6.57
CA THR A 310 15.48 -13.03 -6.72
C THR A 310 15.51 -14.52 -6.41
N LEU A 311 14.47 -15.01 -5.71
CA LEU A 311 14.34 -16.43 -5.39
C LEU A 311 13.16 -17.04 -6.16
N SER A 312 13.23 -18.35 -6.38
CA SER A 312 12.08 -19.11 -6.90
C SER A 312 11.00 -19.25 -5.83
N ALA A 313 9.75 -19.05 -6.23
CA ALA A 313 8.58 -19.26 -5.39
C ALA A 313 8.22 -20.76 -5.22
N ALA A 314 8.84 -21.66 -6.00
CA ALA A 314 8.52 -23.07 -6.00
C ALA A 314 8.74 -23.71 -4.61
N GLY A 315 7.71 -24.38 -4.08
CA GLY A 315 7.76 -25.08 -2.80
C GLY A 315 7.69 -24.20 -1.55
N ARG A 316 7.51 -22.87 -1.68
CA ARG A 316 7.34 -21.98 -0.52
C ARG A 316 5.86 -21.62 -0.30
N PRO A 317 5.27 -21.97 0.85
CA PRO A 317 3.87 -21.67 1.13
C PRO A 317 3.63 -20.16 1.17
N LEU A 318 2.42 -19.75 0.81
CA LEU A 318 1.94 -18.39 0.98
C LEU A 318 1.36 -18.23 2.39
N VAL A 319 1.61 -17.09 3.02
CA VAL A 319 1.02 -16.74 4.30
C VAL A 319 -0.47 -16.39 4.13
N GLU A 320 -1.25 -16.64 5.18
CA GLU A 320 -2.61 -16.13 5.32
C GLU A 320 -2.57 -14.83 6.12
N LEU A 321 -3.24 -13.79 5.64
CA LEU A 321 -3.33 -12.54 6.37
C LEU A 321 -4.30 -12.70 7.54
N LYS A 322 -3.95 -12.14 8.69
CA LYS A 322 -4.87 -12.09 9.84
C LYS A 322 -5.81 -10.90 9.61
N ASN A 323 -7.09 -11.19 9.36
CA ASN A 323 -8.13 -10.18 9.12
C ASN A 323 -8.36 -9.25 10.32
#